data_AF-A0A5C7JQJ2-F1
#
_entry.id   AF-A0A5C7JQJ2-F1
#
_cell.length_a   1.000
_cell.length_b   1.000
_cell.length_c   1.000
_cell.angle_alpha   90.00
_cell.angle_beta   90.00
_cell.angle_gamma   90.00
#
_symmetry.space_group_name_H-M   'P 1'
#
loop_
_entity.id
_entity.type
_entity.pdbx_description
1 polymer ?
#
loop_
_entity_poly.entity_id
_entity_poly.type
_entity_poly.pdbx_seq_one_letter_code
_entity_poly.pdbx_strand_id
1 'polypeptide(L)'
;MGSVKTNTKTKMSLYFKEEGHVYKSLGEENIDWLSVTSFIGMFKPKFDSKAAAKKAALNKKGKWFGMEPKEIIAAWEAESTRAITLGNWYHNQREADLLDFQTIERDGVSLPIIKPIVDNGLKIAPEQKLTDGVYPEHLVYLKSAGLCGQSDLVEIVNGTINITDYKTNKEIKEKGFTNWEGVTQKMYAPVSHLDDCNLNHYNLQLSIYAYIIKKHNPKLKVGKLTIQHVKFVQLGTDDNGYPINEHVNGEPVIEDIVLYDLPYLKDEVDALMMWLKDNKQV
;
A
#
# COMPACT_ATOMS: atom_id res chain seq x y z
N MET A 1 -52.53 -14.37 3.59
CA MET A 1 -51.32 -14.53 2.74
C MET A 1 -50.47 -13.28 2.91
N GLY A 2 -49.47 -13.34 3.78
CA GLY A 2 -48.59 -12.22 4.07
C GLY A 2 -47.59 -12.02 2.94
N SER A 3 -47.53 -10.81 2.39
CA SER A 3 -46.51 -10.41 1.43
C SER A 3 -45.16 -10.35 2.15
N VAL A 4 -44.22 -11.17 1.70
CA VAL A 4 -42.81 -11.07 2.10
C VAL A 4 -42.27 -9.79 1.47
N LYS A 5 -42.09 -8.75 2.30
CA LYS A 5 -41.30 -7.57 1.94
C LYS A 5 -39.84 -8.01 1.83
N THR A 6 -39.33 -8.15 0.61
CA THR A 6 -37.89 -8.23 0.37
C THR A 6 -37.28 -6.88 0.75
N ASN A 7 -36.64 -6.85 1.91
CA ASN A 7 -35.93 -5.68 2.42
C ASN A 7 -34.60 -5.54 1.65
N THR A 8 -34.65 -4.96 0.44
CA THR A 8 -33.45 -4.55 -0.28
C THR A 8 -32.90 -3.29 0.37
N LYS A 9 -32.23 -3.43 1.52
CA LYS A 9 -31.23 -2.45 1.93
C LYS A 9 -30.14 -2.49 0.87
N THR A 10 -30.08 -1.45 0.05
CA THR A 10 -29.02 -1.24 -0.95
C THR A 10 -27.68 -1.31 -0.21
N LYS A 11 -27.01 -2.47 -0.28
CA LYS A 11 -25.75 -2.72 0.41
C LYS A 11 -24.69 -1.97 -0.39
N MET A 12 -24.48 -0.72 -0.03
CA MET A 12 -23.56 0.19 -0.71
C MET A 12 -22.16 -0.40 -0.64
N SER A 13 -21.63 -0.79 -1.80
CA SER A 13 -20.33 -1.44 -1.97
C SER A 13 -19.31 -0.43 -2.50
N LEU A 14 -18.05 -0.55 -2.09
CA LEU A 14 -16.94 0.17 -2.73
C LEU A 14 -16.40 -0.75 -3.83
N TYR A 15 -16.06 -0.21 -5.00
CA TYR A 15 -15.27 -0.96 -5.97
C TYR A 15 -13.94 -0.28 -6.22
N PHE A 16 -12.97 -1.12 -6.57
CA PHE A 16 -11.65 -0.72 -7.01
C PHE A 16 -11.51 -1.00 -8.51
N LYS A 17 -11.08 0.01 -9.25
CA LYS A 17 -10.64 -0.11 -10.64
C LYS A 17 -9.12 -0.05 -10.67
N GLU A 18 -8.50 -1.18 -11.01
CA GLU A 18 -7.04 -1.33 -11.10
C GLU A 18 -6.43 -0.28 -12.05
N GLU A 19 -7.02 -0.14 -13.25
CA GLU A 19 -6.66 0.90 -14.20
C GLU A 19 -6.98 2.29 -13.61
N GLY A 20 -5.91 3.04 -13.32
CA GLY A 20 -5.98 4.36 -12.67
C GLY A 20 -6.05 4.32 -11.14
N HIS A 21 -6.08 3.14 -10.52
CA HIS A 21 -6.15 2.95 -9.06
C HIS A 21 -7.28 3.77 -8.40
N VAL A 22 -8.48 3.66 -8.97
CA VAL A 22 -9.62 4.51 -8.60
C VAL A 22 -10.61 3.74 -7.72
N TYR A 23 -11.00 4.37 -6.62
CA TYR A 23 -12.01 3.86 -5.67
C TYR A 23 -13.31 4.64 -5.86
N LYS A 24 -14.43 3.92 -6.03
CA LYS A 24 -15.75 4.55 -6.25
C LYS A 24 -16.84 3.81 -5.48
N SER A 25 -17.85 4.56 -5.06
CA SER A 25 -19.08 3.98 -4.49
C SER A 25 -19.91 3.27 -5.56
N LEU A 26 -20.53 2.16 -5.19
CA LEU A 26 -21.64 1.50 -5.87
C LEU A 26 -22.91 1.79 -5.06
N GLY A 27 -23.85 2.50 -5.67
CA GLY A 27 -25.14 2.85 -5.07
C GLY A 27 -25.42 4.35 -5.06
N GLU A 28 -26.37 4.77 -4.22
CA GLU A 28 -26.86 6.16 -4.17
C GLU A 28 -25.94 7.12 -3.40
N GLU A 29 -25.02 6.59 -2.58
CA GLU A 29 -24.09 7.42 -1.81
C GLU A 29 -22.86 7.79 -2.66
N ASN A 30 -22.74 9.08 -3.00
CA ASN A 30 -21.57 9.62 -3.69
C ASN A 30 -20.51 10.07 -2.66
N ILE A 31 -19.71 9.12 -2.17
CA ILE A 31 -18.60 9.39 -1.25
C ILE A 31 -17.34 9.63 -2.08
N ASP A 32 -16.67 10.75 -1.83
CA ASP A 32 -15.33 11.02 -2.35
C ASP A 32 -14.31 10.20 -1.55
N TRP A 33 -13.91 9.06 -2.13
CA TRP A 33 -12.99 8.13 -1.49
C TRP A 33 -11.55 8.59 -1.65
N LEU A 34 -10.90 8.89 -0.52
CA LEU A 34 -9.48 9.17 -0.43
C LEU A 34 -8.72 7.87 -0.11
N SER A 35 -7.76 7.50 -0.97
CA SER A 35 -6.91 6.34 -0.67
C SER A 35 -5.97 6.64 0.50
N VAL A 36 -5.68 5.63 1.33
CA VAL A 36 -4.74 5.76 2.46
C VAL A 36 -3.36 6.25 2.00
N THR A 37 -2.89 5.77 0.85
CA THR A 37 -1.61 6.22 0.26
C THR A 37 -1.64 7.69 -0.15
N SER A 38 -2.75 8.15 -0.74
CA SER A 38 -2.94 9.57 -1.08
C SER A 38 -3.04 10.44 0.17
N PHE A 39 -3.74 9.96 1.19
CA PHE A 39 -3.87 10.63 2.47
C PHE A 39 -2.51 10.82 3.15
N ILE A 40 -1.70 9.77 3.25
CA ILE A 40 -0.31 9.86 3.75
C ILE A 40 0.52 10.82 2.90
N GLY A 41 0.28 10.84 1.58
CA GLY A 41 0.93 11.75 0.63
C GLY A 41 0.70 13.24 0.91
N MET A 42 -0.34 13.61 1.66
CA MET A 42 -0.58 14.99 2.08
C MET A 42 0.44 15.49 3.11
N PHE A 43 1.09 14.56 3.83
CA PHE A 43 2.00 14.86 4.93
C PHE A 43 3.47 14.73 4.57
N LYS A 44 3.81 14.87 3.28
CA LYS A 44 5.19 14.89 2.82
C LYS A 44 5.37 15.82 1.61
N PRO A 45 6.59 16.29 1.34
CA PRO A 45 6.87 17.10 0.17
C PRO A 45 6.55 16.34 -1.12
N LYS A 46 5.90 17.01 -2.07
CA LYS A 46 5.69 16.45 -3.41
C LYS A 46 7.02 16.43 -4.17
N PHE A 47 7.26 15.34 -4.88
CA PHE A 47 8.40 15.24 -5.78
C PHE A 47 8.14 16.04 -7.06
N ASP A 48 8.81 17.19 -7.20
CA ASP A 48 8.83 17.95 -8.45
C ASP A 48 9.91 17.37 -9.37
N SER A 49 9.50 16.47 -10.26
CA SER A 49 10.41 15.81 -11.21
C SER A 49 11.13 16.79 -12.12
N LYS A 50 10.48 17.89 -12.52
CA LYS A 50 11.06 18.90 -13.41
C LYS A 50 12.14 19.70 -12.70
N ALA A 51 11.87 20.16 -11.47
CA ALA A 51 12.87 20.87 -10.68
C ALA A 51 14.04 19.95 -10.28
N ALA A 52 13.73 18.71 -9.89
CA ALA A 52 14.74 17.71 -9.54
C ALA A 52 15.64 17.36 -10.73
N ALA A 53 15.09 17.15 -11.93
CA ALA A 53 15.86 16.83 -13.12
C ALA A 53 16.80 17.98 -13.52
N LYS A 54 16.34 19.24 -13.47
CA LYS A 54 17.19 20.42 -13.70
C LYS A 54 18.36 20.46 -12.72
N LYS A 55 18.11 20.19 -11.43
CA LYS A 55 19.15 20.15 -10.40
C LYS A 55 20.13 19.00 -10.63
N ALA A 56 19.64 17.83 -11.04
CA ALA A 56 20.45 16.65 -11.33
C ALA A 56 21.39 16.89 -12.52
N ALA A 57 20.89 17.51 -13.60
CA ALA A 57 21.66 17.86 -14.80
C ALA A 57 22.85 18.80 -14.51
N LEU A 58 22.70 19.70 -13.53
CA LEU A 58 23.73 20.67 -13.14
C LEU A 58 24.74 20.15 -12.11
N ASN A 59 24.49 18.99 -11.50
CA ASN A 59 25.35 18.45 -10.47
C ASN A 59 26.59 17.77 -11.06
N LYS A 60 27.73 18.45 -11.09
CA LYS A 60 29.02 17.97 -11.63
C LYS A 60 29.50 16.62 -11.09
N LYS A 61 29.03 16.21 -9.90
CA LYS A 61 29.41 14.93 -9.28
C LYS A 61 28.37 13.82 -9.51
N GLY A 62 27.23 14.14 -10.11
CA GLY A 62 26.12 13.22 -10.33
C GLY A 62 26.21 12.51 -11.67
N LYS A 63 25.66 11.29 -11.73
CA LYS A 63 25.59 10.50 -12.97
C LYS A 63 24.79 11.16 -14.10
N TRP A 64 23.90 12.10 -13.75
CA TRP A 64 23.05 12.83 -14.68
C TRP A 64 23.70 14.11 -15.22
N PHE A 65 24.94 14.41 -14.84
CA PHE A 65 25.59 15.67 -15.19
C PHE A 65 25.68 15.86 -16.71
N GLY A 66 25.23 17.02 -17.19
CA GLY A 66 25.27 17.37 -18.61
C GLY A 66 24.19 16.72 -19.48
N MET A 67 23.32 15.87 -18.91
CA MET A 67 22.16 15.35 -19.64
C MET A 67 21.02 16.38 -19.70
N GLU A 68 20.19 16.29 -20.74
CA GLU A 68 19.01 17.15 -20.82
C GLU A 68 17.96 16.74 -19.77
N PRO A 69 17.31 17.69 -19.07
CA PRO A 69 16.30 17.36 -18.06
C PRO A 69 15.19 16.43 -18.55
N LYS A 70 14.82 16.51 -19.83
CA LYS A 70 13.83 15.62 -20.45
C LYS A 70 14.28 14.15 -20.50
N GLU A 71 15.58 13.91 -20.71
CA GLU A 71 16.16 12.56 -20.80
C GLU A 71 16.24 11.92 -19.42
N ILE A 72 16.59 12.72 -18.41
CA ILE A 72 16.59 12.30 -17.00
C ILE A 72 15.17 11.89 -16.57
N ILE A 73 14.15 12.70 -16.90
CA ILE A 73 12.76 12.40 -16.59
C ILE A 73 12.31 11.12 -17.30
N ALA A 74 12.63 10.96 -18.59
CA ALA A 74 12.28 9.75 -19.34
C ALA A 74 12.93 8.49 -18.73
N ALA A 75 14.19 8.58 -18.28
CA ALA A 75 14.84 7.47 -17.58
C ALA A 75 14.17 7.13 -16.24
N TRP A 76 13.74 8.14 -15.48
CA TRP A 76 13.00 7.93 -14.22
C TRP A 76 11.61 7.34 -14.46
N GLU A 77 10.92 7.77 -15.50
CA GLU A 77 9.61 7.23 -15.91
C GLU A 77 9.73 5.77 -16.34
N ALA A 78 10.73 5.43 -17.16
CA ALA A 78 11.01 4.05 -17.56
C ALA A 78 11.30 3.15 -16.35
N GLU A 79 12.10 3.63 -15.39
CA GLU A 79 12.34 2.90 -14.15
C GLU A 79 11.06 2.71 -13.34
N SER A 80 10.25 3.76 -13.23
CA SER A 80 8.97 3.71 -12.52
C SER A 80 8.05 2.66 -13.13
N THR A 81 7.92 2.63 -14.47
CA THR A 81 7.13 1.62 -15.17
C THR A 81 7.65 0.22 -14.88
N ARG A 82 8.97 -0.01 -14.95
CA ARG A 82 9.57 -1.32 -14.67
C ARG A 82 9.33 -1.78 -13.23
N ALA A 83 9.50 -0.88 -12.26
CA ALA A 83 9.24 -1.16 -10.85
C ALA A 83 7.76 -1.50 -10.59
N ILE A 84 6.82 -0.78 -11.24
CA ILE A 84 5.39 -1.08 -11.17
C ILE A 84 5.09 -2.45 -11.78
N THR A 85 5.64 -2.77 -12.95
CA THR A 85 5.45 -4.08 -13.59
C THR A 85 5.93 -5.22 -12.70
N LEU A 86 7.13 -5.08 -12.11
CA LEU A 86 7.69 -6.06 -11.19
C LEU A 86 6.84 -6.23 -9.92
N GLY A 87 6.40 -5.11 -9.33
CA GLY A 87 5.48 -5.11 -8.20
C GLY A 87 4.17 -5.84 -8.53
N ASN A 88 3.49 -5.44 -9.60
CA ASN A 88 2.24 -6.06 -10.03
C ASN A 88 2.39 -7.56 -10.28
N TRP A 89 3.48 -7.98 -10.94
CA TRP A 89 3.76 -9.41 -11.12
C TRP A 89 3.84 -10.14 -9.77
N TYR A 90 4.59 -9.60 -8.81
CA TYR A 90 4.77 -10.26 -7.52
C TYR A 90 3.46 -10.36 -6.74
N HIS A 91 2.70 -9.26 -6.66
CA HIS A 91 1.42 -9.24 -5.95
C HIS A 91 0.42 -10.21 -6.61
N ASN A 92 0.30 -10.19 -7.94
CA ASN A 92 -0.58 -11.11 -8.67
C ASN A 92 -0.21 -12.57 -8.44
N GLN A 93 1.09 -12.90 -8.43
CA GLN A 93 1.55 -14.27 -8.15
C GLN A 93 1.20 -14.69 -6.71
N ARG A 94 1.43 -13.83 -5.72
CA ARG A 94 1.09 -14.13 -4.32
C ARG A 94 -0.42 -14.28 -4.09
N GLU A 95 -1.23 -13.43 -4.72
CA GLU A 95 -2.68 -13.56 -4.72
C GLU A 95 -3.09 -14.91 -5.34
N ALA A 96 -2.60 -15.23 -6.54
CA ALA A 96 -2.92 -16.47 -7.24
C ALA A 96 -2.57 -17.71 -6.41
N ASP A 97 -1.35 -17.76 -5.85
CA ASP A 97 -0.90 -18.88 -5.01
C ASP A 97 -1.81 -19.08 -3.80
N LEU A 98 -2.25 -18.01 -3.15
CA LEU A 98 -3.17 -18.11 -2.01
C LEU A 98 -4.56 -18.60 -2.44
N LEU A 99 -5.06 -18.13 -3.57
CA LEU A 99 -6.40 -18.44 -4.06
C LEU A 99 -6.56 -19.89 -4.55
N ASP A 100 -5.46 -20.58 -4.83
CA ASP A 100 -5.44 -22.01 -5.15
C ASP A 100 -5.77 -22.90 -3.94
N PHE A 101 -5.64 -22.36 -2.72
CA PHE A 101 -5.98 -23.07 -1.49
C PHE A 101 -7.40 -22.72 -1.00
N GLN A 102 -8.04 -23.68 -0.33
CA GLN A 102 -9.27 -23.43 0.44
C GLN A 102 -8.96 -22.98 1.86
N THR A 103 -7.92 -23.56 2.46
CA THR A 103 -7.50 -23.30 3.84
C THR A 103 -5.99 -23.28 3.95
N ILE A 104 -5.48 -22.60 4.96
CA ILE A 104 -4.07 -22.55 5.30
C ILE A 104 -3.87 -22.60 6.82
N GLU A 105 -2.80 -23.26 7.28
CA GLU A 105 -2.47 -23.31 8.70
C GLU A 105 -1.70 -22.06 9.14
N ARG A 106 -2.15 -21.45 10.24
CA ARG A 106 -1.50 -20.33 10.94
C ARG A 106 -1.65 -20.52 12.44
N ASP A 107 -0.55 -20.41 13.18
CA ASP A 107 -0.52 -20.57 14.65
C ASP A 107 -1.24 -21.83 15.15
N GLY A 108 -1.12 -22.95 14.41
CA GLY A 108 -1.78 -24.22 14.72
C GLY A 108 -3.30 -24.25 14.47
N VAL A 109 -3.85 -23.25 13.78
CA VAL A 109 -5.26 -23.15 13.40
C VAL A 109 -5.38 -23.23 11.87
N SER A 110 -6.28 -24.08 11.38
CA SER A 110 -6.63 -24.12 9.96
C SER A 110 -7.63 -23.01 9.65
N LEU A 111 -7.22 -22.04 8.84
CA LEU A 111 -8.00 -20.86 8.50
C LEU A 111 -8.47 -20.92 7.03
N PRO A 112 -9.70 -20.48 6.72
CA PRO A 112 -10.15 -20.37 5.33
C PRO A 112 -9.44 -19.22 4.60
N ILE A 113 -9.19 -19.41 3.30
CA ILE A 113 -8.83 -18.32 2.39
C ILE A 113 -10.12 -17.63 1.94
N ILE A 114 -10.28 -16.35 2.28
CA ILE A 114 -11.44 -15.54 1.93
C ILE A 114 -11.14 -14.81 0.63
N LYS A 115 -11.68 -15.33 -0.48
CA LYS A 115 -11.42 -14.82 -1.83
C LYS A 115 -12.00 -13.40 -2.02
N PRO A 116 -11.30 -12.50 -2.72
CA PRO A 116 -11.85 -11.23 -3.15
C PRO A 116 -13.14 -11.42 -3.97
N ILE A 117 -14.08 -10.50 -3.81
CA ILE A 117 -15.31 -10.50 -4.59
C ILE A 117 -15.02 -9.75 -5.89
N VAL A 118 -15.29 -10.38 -7.03
CA VAL A 118 -15.15 -9.76 -8.35
C VAL A 118 -16.52 -9.78 -9.05
N ASP A 119 -16.95 -8.63 -9.53
CA ASP A 119 -18.17 -8.47 -10.33
C ASP A 119 -17.88 -7.62 -11.56
N ASN A 120 -18.22 -8.12 -12.75
CA ASN A 120 -17.91 -7.49 -14.04
C ASN A 120 -16.45 -7.00 -14.18
N GLY A 121 -15.49 -7.77 -13.64
CA GLY A 121 -14.07 -7.44 -13.67
C GLY A 121 -13.63 -6.37 -12.66
N LEU A 122 -14.51 -5.94 -11.76
CA LEU A 122 -14.19 -4.98 -10.69
C LEU A 122 -14.11 -5.69 -9.34
N LYS A 123 -13.04 -5.44 -8.58
CA LYS A 123 -12.93 -5.91 -7.19
C LYS A 123 -13.90 -5.11 -6.33
N ILE A 124 -14.83 -5.82 -5.67
CA ILE A 124 -15.83 -5.26 -4.78
C ILE A 124 -15.39 -5.45 -3.33
N ALA A 125 -15.54 -4.39 -2.53
CA ALA A 125 -15.23 -4.43 -1.12
C ALA A 125 -16.14 -5.43 -0.39
N PRO A 126 -15.56 -6.40 0.35
CA PRO A 126 -16.31 -7.37 1.11
C PRO A 126 -16.92 -6.74 2.37
N GLU A 127 -17.70 -7.54 3.10
CA GLU A 127 -18.14 -7.15 4.44
C GLU A 127 -16.94 -6.85 5.34
N GLN A 128 -16.96 -5.68 5.98
CA GLN A 128 -15.84 -5.21 6.81
C GLN A 128 -15.82 -5.86 8.21
N LYS A 129 -16.84 -6.66 8.55
CA LYS A 129 -16.83 -7.50 9.75
C LYS A 129 -16.10 -8.80 9.44
N LEU A 130 -14.87 -8.91 9.90
CA LEU A 130 -14.00 -10.03 9.58
C LEU A 130 -14.14 -11.13 10.64
N THR A 131 -14.12 -12.37 10.16
CA THR A 131 -13.97 -13.57 10.98
C THR A 131 -12.54 -14.10 10.87
N ASP A 132 -12.19 -15.10 11.65
CA ASP A 132 -10.91 -15.80 11.48
C ASP A 132 -10.77 -16.32 10.04
N GLY A 133 -9.63 -16.03 9.42
CA GLY A 133 -9.42 -16.24 7.99
C GLY A 133 -8.23 -15.45 7.43
N VAL A 134 -7.84 -15.80 6.21
CA VAL A 134 -6.78 -15.14 5.44
C VAL A 134 -7.41 -14.43 4.24
N TYR A 135 -7.17 -13.14 4.12
CA TYR A 135 -7.81 -12.24 3.16
C TYR A 135 -6.73 -11.62 2.26
N PRO A 136 -6.41 -12.23 1.12
CA PRO A 136 -5.55 -11.60 0.11
C PRO A 136 -6.26 -10.41 -0.53
N GLU A 137 -5.52 -9.37 -0.89
CA GLU A 137 -6.01 -8.19 -1.62
C GLU A 137 -7.28 -7.57 -1.00
N HIS A 138 -7.27 -7.49 0.34
CA HIS A 138 -8.45 -7.11 1.11
C HIS A 138 -8.72 -5.60 1.01
N LEU A 139 -9.86 -5.25 0.42
CA LEU A 139 -10.35 -3.88 0.38
C LEU A 139 -10.89 -3.44 1.74
N VAL A 140 -10.23 -2.44 2.33
CA VAL A 140 -10.61 -1.81 3.59
C VAL A 140 -11.19 -0.42 3.34
N TYR A 141 -12.23 -0.05 4.07
CA TYR A 141 -12.79 1.31 3.99
C TYR A 141 -13.42 1.78 5.30
N LEU A 142 -13.42 3.09 5.52
CA LEU A 142 -14.08 3.76 6.64
C LEU A 142 -14.99 4.88 6.12
N LYS A 143 -16.28 4.58 5.96
CA LYS A 143 -17.30 5.51 5.42
C LYS A 143 -17.32 6.84 6.16
N SER A 144 -17.25 6.81 7.49
CA SER A 144 -17.28 8.02 8.32
C SER A 144 -16.11 8.96 8.06
N ALA A 145 -15.02 8.49 7.47
CA ALA A 145 -13.84 9.27 7.11
C ALA A 145 -13.66 9.46 5.59
N GLY A 146 -14.43 8.76 4.75
CA GLY A 146 -14.18 8.72 3.31
C GLY A 146 -12.83 8.09 2.94
N LEU A 147 -12.25 7.26 3.82
CA LEU A 147 -10.95 6.63 3.59
C LEU A 147 -11.09 5.20 3.08
N CYS A 148 -10.21 4.79 2.17
CA CYS A 148 -10.15 3.43 1.67
C CYS A 148 -8.75 2.99 1.25
N GLY A 149 -8.58 1.70 1.00
CA GLY A 149 -7.39 1.15 0.38
C GLY A 149 -7.50 -0.35 0.18
N GLN A 150 -6.44 -0.93 -0.36
CA GLN A 150 -6.31 -2.35 -0.59
C GLN A 150 -5.05 -2.82 0.14
N SER A 151 -5.22 -3.81 1.02
CA SER A 151 -4.14 -4.42 1.77
C SER A 151 -3.75 -5.74 1.10
N ASP A 152 -2.45 -5.98 0.89
CA ASP A 152 -1.97 -7.16 0.17
C ASP A 152 -2.38 -8.47 0.87
N LEU A 153 -2.17 -8.54 2.19
CA LEU A 153 -2.58 -9.69 3.00
C LEU A 153 -3.05 -9.27 4.39
N VAL A 154 -4.28 -9.65 4.74
CA VAL A 154 -4.82 -9.53 6.10
C VAL A 154 -5.10 -10.91 6.66
N GLU A 155 -4.65 -11.18 7.88
CA GLU A 155 -4.89 -12.45 8.57
C GLU A 155 -5.56 -12.17 9.91
N ILE A 156 -6.75 -12.73 10.10
CA ILE A 156 -7.43 -12.73 11.38
C ILE A 156 -7.23 -14.09 12.02
N VAL A 157 -6.45 -14.12 13.10
CA VAL A 157 -6.06 -15.37 13.77
C VAL A 157 -6.20 -15.16 15.27
N ASN A 158 -6.99 -16.01 15.94
CA ASN A 158 -7.13 -16.00 17.39
C ASN A 158 -7.49 -14.59 17.94
N GLY A 159 -8.40 -13.90 17.27
CA GLY A 159 -8.84 -12.55 17.66
C GLY A 159 -7.81 -11.44 17.42
N THR A 160 -6.80 -11.67 16.59
CA THR A 160 -5.72 -10.72 16.30
C THR A 160 -5.69 -10.39 14.81
N ILE A 161 -5.49 -9.11 14.47
CA ILE A 161 -5.33 -8.59 13.11
C ILE A 161 -3.85 -8.57 12.80
N ASN A 162 -3.41 -9.38 11.85
CA ASN A 162 -2.07 -9.29 11.27
C ASN A 162 -2.17 -8.78 9.84
N ILE A 163 -1.23 -7.93 9.43
CA ILE A 163 -1.20 -7.36 8.09
C ILE A 163 0.21 -7.50 7.53
N THR A 164 0.32 -8.09 6.35
CA THR A 164 1.57 -8.15 5.59
C THR A 164 1.41 -7.34 4.31
N ASP A 165 2.39 -6.52 4.02
CA ASP A 165 2.49 -5.71 2.81
C ASP A 165 3.76 -6.08 2.05
N TYR A 166 3.60 -6.41 0.78
CA TYR A 166 4.65 -6.86 -0.12
C TYR A 166 5.33 -5.64 -0.74
N LYS A 167 6.66 -5.63 -0.74
CA LYS A 167 7.44 -4.55 -1.33
C LYS A 167 8.58 -5.11 -2.16
N THR A 168 8.65 -4.65 -3.41
CA THR A 168 9.69 -5.01 -4.39
C THR A 168 10.67 -3.85 -4.63
N ASN A 169 10.64 -2.82 -3.77
CA ASN A 169 11.53 -1.67 -3.86
C ASN A 169 13.00 -2.12 -3.90
N LYS A 170 13.84 -1.40 -4.64
CA LYS A 170 15.29 -1.66 -4.61
C LYS A 170 15.87 -1.60 -3.19
N GLU A 171 15.34 -0.70 -2.37
CA GLU A 171 15.75 -0.46 -0.99
C GLU A 171 14.55 0.04 -0.18
N ILE A 172 14.47 -0.35 1.09
CA ILE A 172 13.58 0.25 2.08
C ILE A 172 14.37 1.26 2.89
N LYS A 173 14.20 2.55 2.61
CA LYS A 173 14.84 3.60 3.39
C LYS A 173 14.19 3.71 4.77
N GLU A 174 15.00 3.54 5.80
CA GLU A 174 14.58 3.65 7.21
C GLU A 174 14.73 5.05 7.78
N LYS A 175 15.53 5.90 7.13
CA LYS A 175 15.78 7.29 7.52
C LYS A 175 15.42 8.26 6.41
N GLY A 176 15.03 9.46 6.82
CA GLY A 176 14.78 10.56 5.91
C GLY A 176 16.06 11.02 5.23
N PHE A 177 15.92 11.71 4.11
CA PHE A 177 17.07 12.31 3.44
C PHE A 177 17.71 13.39 4.34
N THR A 178 19.00 13.25 4.64
CA THR A 178 19.78 14.26 5.37
C THR A 178 20.54 15.14 4.39
N ASN A 179 20.34 16.46 4.49
CA ASN A 179 21.05 17.43 3.64
C ASN A 179 22.52 17.62 4.10
N TRP A 180 23.27 18.44 3.37
CA TRP A 180 24.69 18.72 3.67
C TRP A 180 24.90 19.48 5.00
N GLU A 181 23.86 20.09 5.55
CA GLU A 181 23.86 20.77 6.86
C GLU A 181 23.53 19.80 8.01
N GLY A 182 23.30 18.52 7.72
CA GLY A 182 22.93 17.53 8.73
C GLY A 182 21.45 17.53 9.10
N VAL A 183 20.59 18.25 8.35
CA VAL A 183 19.14 18.31 8.61
C VAL A 183 18.45 17.17 7.88
N THR A 184 17.79 16.29 8.64
CA THR A 184 16.98 15.17 8.13
C THR A 184 15.56 15.62 7.81
N GLN A 185 15.10 15.27 6.61
CA GLN A 185 13.74 15.53 6.17
C GLN A 185 12.72 14.73 7.00
N LYS A 186 11.74 15.45 7.54
CA LYS A 186 10.64 14.93 8.34
C LYS A 186 9.33 15.00 7.57
N MET A 187 8.37 14.18 7.96
CA MET A 187 6.99 14.34 7.54
C MET A 187 6.41 15.66 8.06
N TYR A 188 5.29 16.11 7.49
CA TYR A 188 4.57 17.27 7.97
C TYR A 188 3.68 16.92 9.17
N ALA A 189 3.25 17.96 9.90
CA ALA A 189 2.28 17.80 10.99
C ALA A 189 1.00 17.11 10.47
N PRO A 190 0.38 16.19 11.26
CA PRO A 190 0.59 15.99 12.69
C PRO A 190 1.66 14.95 13.06
N VAL A 191 2.38 14.37 12.10
CA VAL A 191 3.33 13.27 12.32
C VAL A 191 4.79 13.69 12.10
N SER A 192 5.11 14.94 12.37
CA SER A 192 6.41 15.55 12.02
C SER A 192 7.62 15.05 12.82
N HIS A 193 7.41 14.23 13.85
CA HIS A 193 8.48 13.50 14.51
C HIS A 193 9.03 12.36 13.64
N LEU A 194 8.22 11.82 12.73
CA LEU A 194 8.60 10.76 11.80
C LEU A 194 9.48 11.29 10.67
N ASP A 195 10.52 10.52 10.33
CA ASP A 195 11.33 10.73 9.13
C ASP A 195 10.47 10.52 7.87
N ASP A 196 10.66 11.37 6.86
CA ASP A 196 10.10 11.17 5.52
C ASP A 196 10.90 10.08 4.80
N CYS A 197 10.53 8.82 5.05
CA CYS A 197 11.20 7.64 4.54
C CYS A 197 10.22 6.52 4.20
N ASN A 198 10.68 5.53 3.42
CA ASN A 198 9.85 4.40 2.99
C ASN A 198 9.24 3.66 4.18
N LEU A 199 10.05 3.32 5.18
CA LEU A 199 9.63 2.55 6.35
C LEU A 199 8.45 3.21 7.08
N ASN A 200 8.53 4.51 7.34
CA ASN A 200 7.46 5.25 8.03
C ASN A 200 6.20 5.39 7.18
N HIS A 201 6.34 5.57 5.85
CA HIS A 201 5.18 5.60 4.96
C HIS A 201 4.40 4.29 4.99
N TYR A 202 5.10 3.16 4.88
CA TYR A 202 4.47 1.84 4.93
C TYR A 202 3.92 1.55 6.33
N ASN A 203 4.61 1.95 7.40
CA ASN A 203 4.11 1.79 8.76
C ASN A 203 2.80 2.55 9.00
N LEU A 204 2.73 3.82 8.58
CA LEU A 204 1.50 4.60 8.64
C LEU A 204 0.39 3.94 7.81
N GLN A 205 0.70 3.43 6.62
CA GLN A 205 -0.27 2.74 5.76
C GLN A 205 -0.86 1.51 6.46
N LEU A 206 -0.01 0.60 6.95
CA LEU A 206 -0.47 -0.61 7.65
C LEU A 206 -1.19 -0.29 8.95
N SER A 207 -0.72 0.71 9.70
CA SER A 207 -1.37 1.17 10.93
C SER A 207 -2.78 1.73 10.64
N ILE A 208 -2.96 2.50 9.57
CA ILE A 208 -4.29 3.01 9.16
C ILE A 208 -5.19 1.85 8.71
N TYR A 209 -4.68 0.86 7.96
CA TYR A 209 -5.47 -0.32 7.61
C TYR A 209 -5.91 -1.11 8.84
N ALA A 210 -5.00 -1.36 9.79
CA ALA A 210 -5.31 -2.01 11.06
C ALA A 210 -6.36 -1.23 11.86
N TYR A 211 -6.27 0.10 11.89
CA TYR A 211 -7.27 0.97 12.52
C TYR A 211 -8.65 0.82 11.86
N ILE A 212 -8.74 0.85 10.53
CA ILE A 212 -10.00 0.71 9.79
C ILE A 212 -10.64 -0.65 10.13
N ILE A 213 -9.87 -1.74 10.05
CA ILE A 213 -10.36 -3.09 10.39
C ILE A 213 -10.81 -3.14 11.84
N LYS A 214 -10.01 -2.63 12.78
CA LYS A 214 -10.33 -2.59 14.22
C LYS A 214 -11.58 -1.77 14.53
N LYS A 215 -11.86 -0.69 13.79
CA LYS A 215 -13.10 0.11 13.95
C LYS A 215 -14.36 -0.68 13.60
N HIS A 216 -14.29 -1.51 12.56
CA HIS A 216 -15.40 -2.42 12.21
C HIS A 216 -15.47 -3.65 13.11
N ASN A 217 -14.35 -4.02 13.73
CA ASN A 217 -14.19 -5.22 14.55
C ASN A 217 -13.66 -4.91 15.97
N PRO A 218 -14.44 -4.27 16.86
CA PRO A 218 -13.94 -3.75 18.14
C PRO A 218 -13.39 -4.78 19.11
N LYS A 219 -13.66 -6.08 18.92
CA LYS A 219 -13.14 -7.16 19.77
C LYS A 219 -11.74 -7.64 19.36
N LEU A 220 -11.34 -7.44 18.10
CA LEU A 220 -10.03 -7.89 17.61
C LEU A 220 -8.90 -7.03 18.20
N LYS A 221 -7.69 -7.56 18.34
CA LYS A 221 -6.50 -6.79 18.73
C LYS A 221 -5.62 -6.55 17.50
N VAL A 222 -4.91 -5.44 17.44
CA VAL A 222 -3.88 -5.26 16.41
C VAL A 222 -2.68 -6.11 16.80
N GLY A 223 -2.23 -6.97 15.89
CA GLY A 223 -1.08 -7.86 16.03
C GLY A 223 0.09 -7.37 15.18
N LYS A 224 0.68 -8.28 14.41
CA LYS A 224 1.86 -8.00 13.59
C LYS A 224 1.49 -7.17 12.37
N LEU A 225 2.27 -6.11 12.15
CA LEU A 225 2.29 -5.37 10.90
C LEU A 225 3.67 -5.61 10.28
N THR A 226 3.72 -6.19 9.10
CA THR A 226 4.99 -6.65 8.53
C THR A 226 5.14 -6.16 7.10
N ILE A 227 6.31 -5.60 6.77
CA ILE A 227 6.72 -5.46 5.36
C ILE A 227 7.50 -6.72 5.00
N GLN A 228 7.09 -7.37 3.92
CA GLN A 228 7.88 -8.39 3.27
C GLN A 228 8.61 -7.77 2.07
N HIS A 229 9.88 -7.42 2.28
CA HIS A 229 10.74 -6.84 1.26
C HIS A 229 11.40 -7.93 0.43
N VAL A 230 10.99 -8.02 -0.82
CA VAL A 230 11.46 -9.02 -1.78
C VAL A 230 12.59 -8.43 -2.61
N LYS A 231 13.72 -9.11 -2.62
CA LYS A 231 14.87 -8.80 -3.46
C LYS A 231 14.94 -9.79 -4.60
N PHE A 232 15.40 -9.32 -5.74
CA PHE A 232 15.52 -10.09 -6.98
C PHE A 232 16.98 -10.21 -7.35
N VAL A 233 17.33 -11.34 -7.97
CA VAL A 233 18.69 -11.58 -8.46
C VAL A 233 19.00 -10.53 -9.53
N GLN A 234 20.11 -9.82 -9.36
CA GLN A 234 20.55 -8.77 -10.27
C GLN A 234 21.72 -9.27 -11.12
N LEU A 235 21.58 -9.18 -12.44
CA LEU A 235 22.64 -9.52 -13.40
C LEU A 235 23.60 -8.35 -13.66
N GLY A 236 23.18 -7.13 -13.29
CA GLY A 236 23.95 -5.91 -13.49
C GLY A 236 23.08 -4.68 -13.40
N THR A 237 23.53 -3.59 -14.01
CA THR A 237 22.75 -2.35 -14.14
C THR A 237 22.69 -1.89 -15.60
N ASP A 238 21.62 -1.20 -15.97
CA ASP A 238 21.52 -0.51 -17.26
C ASP A 238 22.41 0.75 -17.31
N ASP A 239 22.41 1.43 -18.46
CA ASP A 239 23.19 2.66 -18.70
C ASP A 239 22.85 3.79 -17.71
N ASN A 240 21.67 3.75 -17.09
CA ASN A 240 21.22 4.70 -16.09
C ASN A 240 21.50 4.21 -14.66
N GLY A 241 22.16 3.07 -14.46
CA GLY A 241 22.50 2.50 -13.16
C GLY A 241 21.31 1.86 -12.42
N TYR A 242 20.24 1.51 -13.14
CA TYR A 242 19.11 0.79 -12.60
C TYR A 242 19.29 -0.72 -12.74
N PRO A 243 18.82 -1.53 -11.77
CA PRO A 243 19.11 -2.97 -11.74
C PRO A 243 18.49 -3.72 -12.93
N ILE A 244 19.22 -4.65 -13.51
CA ILE A 244 18.70 -5.61 -14.49
C ILE A 244 18.47 -6.92 -13.76
N ASN A 245 17.21 -7.31 -13.58
CA ASN A 245 16.87 -8.52 -12.84
C ASN A 245 16.99 -9.76 -13.75
N GLU A 246 17.47 -10.87 -13.18
CA GLU A 246 17.45 -12.17 -13.85
C GLU A 246 16.00 -12.61 -14.09
N HIS A 247 15.73 -13.16 -15.27
CA HIS A 247 14.46 -13.78 -15.60
C HIS A 247 14.67 -15.19 -16.12
N VAL A 248 13.93 -16.15 -15.57
CA VAL A 248 13.89 -17.55 -16.03
C VAL A 248 12.48 -17.81 -16.54
N ASN A 249 12.36 -18.28 -17.78
CA ASN A 249 11.06 -18.47 -18.47
C ASN A 249 10.18 -17.21 -18.51
N GLY A 250 10.79 -16.02 -18.48
CA GLY A 250 10.08 -14.73 -18.48
C GLY A 250 9.67 -14.23 -17.11
N GLU A 251 9.97 -14.95 -16.03
CA GLU A 251 9.65 -14.56 -14.65
C GLU A 251 10.90 -14.14 -13.88
N PRO A 252 10.84 -13.05 -13.09
CA PRO A 252 11.96 -12.57 -12.32
C PRO A 252 12.33 -13.54 -11.18
N VAL A 253 13.63 -13.73 -10.94
CA VAL A 253 14.14 -14.65 -9.92
C VAL A 253 14.29 -13.93 -8.56
N ILE A 254 13.66 -14.48 -7.53
CA ILE A 254 13.77 -13.98 -6.15
C ILE A 254 15.14 -14.39 -5.57
N GLU A 255 15.85 -13.42 -5.01
CA GLU A 255 17.13 -13.62 -4.33
C GLU A 255 16.93 -13.83 -2.82
N ASP A 256 16.17 -12.93 -2.19
CA ASP A 256 16.03 -12.88 -0.73
C ASP A 256 14.70 -12.23 -0.33
N ILE A 257 14.23 -12.54 0.87
CA ILE A 257 13.05 -11.95 1.48
C ILE A 257 13.42 -11.47 2.88
N VAL A 258 13.38 -10.16 3.08
CA VAL A 258 13.63 -9.51 4.37
C VAL A 258 12.31 -9.10 4.99
N LEU A 259 12.08 -9.47 6.24
CA LEU A 259 10.88 -9.11 6.99
C LEU A 259 11.19 -7.93 7.93
N TYR A 260 10.34 -6.90 7.86
CA TYR A 260 10.37 -5.77 8.79
C TYR A 260 9.10 -5.79 9.63
N ASP A 261 9.22 -6.13 10.91
CA ASP A 261 8.11 -6.01 11.86
C ASP A 261 7.99 -4.56 12.33
N LEU A 262 6.80 -4.01 12.16
CA LEU A 262 6.50 -2.61 12.41
C LEU A 262 5.60 -2.43 13.63
N PRO A 263 5.83 -1.41 14.45
CA PRO A 263 4.94 -1.08 15.55
C PRO A 263 3.64 -0.48 15.03
N TYR A 264 2.52 -0.81 15.66
CA TYR A 264 1.26 -0.11 15.40
C TYR A 264 1.32 1.34 15.91
N LEU A 265 1.31 2.30 14.98
CA LEU A 265 1.42 3.74 15.23
C LEU A 265 0.08 4.35 15.67
N LYS A 266 -0.45 3.87 16.80
CA LYS A 266 -1.80 4.21 17.25
C LYS A 266 -2.01 5.72 17.40
N ASP A 267 -1.08 6.42 18.06
CA ASP A 267 -1.26 7.83 18.39
C ASP A 267 -1.11 8.72 17.14
N GLU A 268 -0.22 8.35 16.22
CA GLU A 268 -0.09 8.98 14.90
C GLU A 268 -1.35 8.79 14.07
N VAL A 269 -1.90 7.57 14.04
CA VAL A 269 -3.17 7.30 13.35
C VAL A 269 -4.30 8.11 13.95
N ASP A 270 -4.42 8.17 15.28
CA ASP A 270 -5.45 8.98 15.94
C ASP A 270 -5.29 10.47 15.58
N ALA A 271 -4.06 11.01 15.57
CA ALA A 271 -3.78 12.39 15.19
C ALA A 271 -4.12 12.66 13.70
N LEU A 272 -3.80 11.74 12.81
CA LEU A 272 -4.18 11.83 11.39
C LEU A 272 -5.69 11.78 11.20
N MET A 273 -6.42 10.91 11.91
CA MET A 273 -7.88 10.84 11.84
C MET A 273 -8.54 12.11 12.38
N MET A 274 -7.99 12.72 13.42
CA MET A 274 -8.43 14.03 13.90
C MET A 274 -8.20 15.12 12.85
N TRP A 275 -6.99 15.19 12.29
CA TRP A 275 -6.67 16.13 11.22
C TRP A 275 -7.64 15.98 10.04
N LEU A 276 -7.90 14.75 9.59
CA LEU A 276 -8.80 14.50 8.47
C LEU A 276 -10.22 14.97 8.78
N LYS A 277 -10.71 14.71 9.99
CA LYS A 277 -12.05 15.17 10.43
C LYS A 277 -12.18 16.69 10.35
N ASP A 278 -11.13 17.41 10.75
CA ASP A 278 -11.11 18.87 10.78
C ASP A 278 -10.90 19.49 9.38
N ASN A 279 -10.35 18.72 8.42
CA ASN A 279 -9.99 19.18 7.07
C ASN A 279 -10.80 18.50 5.96
N LYS A 280 -12.00 17.99 6.26
CA LYS A 280 -12.89 17.25 5.33
C LYS A 280 -13.35 18.02 4.07
N GLN A 281 -12.88 19.24 3.85
CA GLN A 281 -13.17 20.09 2.68
C GLN A 281 -11.98 20.28 1.73
N VAL A 282 -10.86 19.58 1.95
CA VAL A 282 -9.64 19.65 1.11
C VAL A 282 -9.64 18.57 0.03
#